data_AF-A0A420EQX0-F1
#
_entry.id   AF-A0A420EQX0-F1
#
_cell.length_a   1.000
_cell.length_b   1.000
_cell.length_c   1.000
_cell.angle_alpha   90.00
_cell.angle_beta   90.00
_cell.angle_gamma   90.00
#
_symmetry.space_group_name_H-M   'P 1'
#
loop_
_entity.id
_entity.type
_entity.pdbx_description
1 polymer ?
#
loop_
_entity_poly.entity_id
_entity_poly.type
_entity_poly.pdbx_seq_one_letter_code
_entity_poly.pdbx_strand_id
1 'polypeptide(L)'
;MVSSRKQDACNKAAAEINALGKGSAAPFAANVGRREDVEALVGETRRRLGPVDILICNTATNPYYGPMAGISDEQFEKIQRTNVMSTN
;
A
#
# COMPACT_ATOMS: atom_id res chain seq x y z
N MET A 1 3.50 -8.10 6.72
CA MET A 1 2.23 -7.92 5.99
C MET A 1 2.54 -7.37 4.61
N VAL A 2 1.88 -7.85 3.55
CA VAL A 2 2.01 -7.34 2.18
C VAL A 2 0.66 -6.79 1.75
N SER A 3 0.64 -5.52 1.33
CA SER A 3 -0.60 -4.82 1.02
C SER A 3 -0.55 -4.02 -0.27
N SER A 4 -1.69 -3.96 -0.94
CA SER A 4 -2.01 -3.18 -2.13
C SER A 4 -3.53 -3.09 -2.25
N ARG A 5 -4.04 -2.28 -3.19
CA ARG A 5 -5.49 -2.20 -3.45
C ARG A 5 -6.10 -3.46 -4.08
N LYS A 6 -5.29 -4.40 -4.56
CA LYS A 6 -5.72 -5.60 -5.28
C LYS A 6 -5.34 -6.85 -4.49
N GLN A 7 -6.33 -7.59 -3.99
CA GLN A 7 -6.07 -8.78 -3.18
C GLN A 7 -5.26 -9.83 -3.93
N ASP A 8 -5.54 -10.04 -5.21
CA ASP A 8 -4.81 -11.02 -6.03
C ASP A 8 -3.32 -10.68 -6.15
N ALA A 9 -2.98 -9.39 -6.25
CA ALA A 9 -1.59 -8.94 -6.28
C ALA A 9 -0.89 -9.20 -4.94
N CYS A 10 -1.58 -8.94 -3.82
CA CYS A 10 -1.05 -9.25 -2.49
C CYS A 10 -0.84 -10.75 -2.32
N ASN A 11 -1.80 -11.58 -2.75
CA ASN A 11 -1.73 -13.03 -2.66
C ASN A 11 -0.53 -13.57 -3.43
N LYS A 12 -0.34 -13.12 -4.68
CA LYS A 12 0.78 -13.52 -5.52
C LYS A 12 2.12 -13.15 -4.85
N ALA A 13 2.28 -11.90 -4.43
CA ALA A 13 3.51 -11.44 -3.79
C ALA A 13 3.80 -12.18 -2.47
N ALA A 14 2.78 -12.41 -1.64
CA ALA A 14 2.94 -13.17 -0.40
C ALA A 14 3.32 -14.64 -0.67
N ALA A 15 2.74 -15.27 -1.69
CA ALA A 15 3.09 -16.63 -2.09
C ALA A 15 4.54 -16.72 -2.57
N GLU A 16 4.98 -15.77 -3.41
CA GLU A 16 6.37 -15.68 -3.88
C GLU A 16 7.35 -15.52 -2.71
N ILE A 17 7.05 -14.62 -1.75
CA ILE A 17 7.90 -14.41 -0.55
C ILE A 17 7.95 -15.69 0.30
N ASN A 18 6.80 -16.33 0.54
CA ASN A 18 6.73 -17.54 1.35
C ASN A 18 7.45 -18.74 0.70
N ALA A 19 7.59 -18.76 -0.62
CA ALA A 19 8.35 -19.80 -1.33
C ALA A 19 9.88 -19.67 -1.16
N LEU A 20 10.39 -18.50 -0.75
CA LEU A 20 11.84 -18.25 -0.63
C LEU A 20 12.48 -18.85 0.64
N GLY A 21 11.69 -19.36 1.59
CA GLY A 21 12.20 -20.07 2.76
C GLY A 21 11.63 -19.58 4.07
N LYS A 22 12.48 -19.43 5.10
CA LYS A 22 12.03 -19.12 6.46
C LYS A 22 11.42 -17.72 6.54
N GLY A 23 10.18 -17.65 7.01
CA GLY A 23 9.45 -16.39 7.19
C GLY A 23 7.96 -16.61 6.93
N SER A 24 7.14 -15.60 7.21
CA SER A 24 5.75 -15.61 6.78
C SER A 24 5.31 -14.22 6.29
N ALA A 25 4.74 -14.20 5.10
CA ALA A 25 4.09 -13.07 4.49
C ALA A 25 2.58 -13.28 4.50
N ALA A 26 1.87 -12.35 5.12
CA ALA A 26 0.42 -12.27 5.14
C ALA A 26 -0.06 -11.29 4.06
N PRO A 27 -0.93 -11.69 3.12
CA PRO A 27 -1.55 -10.75 2.18
C PRO A 27 -2.77 -10.07 2.82
N PHE A 28 -2.97 -8.78 2.52
CA PHE A 28 -4.16 -8.03 2.89
C PHE A 28 -4.40 -6.90 1.89
N ALA A 29 -5.58 -6.79 1.31
CA ALA A 29 -5.92 -5.67 0.42
C ALA A 29 -6.29 -4.42 1.23
N ALA A 30 -5.66 -3.29 0.92
CA ALA A 30 -6.00 -2.00 1.49
C ALA A 30 -5.77 -0.87 0.47
N ASN A 31 -6.65 0.12 0.47
CA ASN A 31 -6.39 1.40 -0.17
C ASN A 31 -5.84 2.40 0.85
N VAL A 32 -4.54 2.69 0.76
CA VAL A 32 -3.87 3.64 1.66
C VAL A 32 -4.42 5.06 1.58
N GLY A 33 -5.16 5.42 0.52
CA GLY A 33 -5.89 6.68 0.42
C GLY A 33 -7.21 6.71 1.20
N ARG A 34 -7.60 5.63 1.89
CA ARG A 34 -8.81 5.52 2.72
C ARG A 34 -8.41 5.21 4.16
N ARG A 35 -8.85 6.03 5.10
CA ARG A 35 -8.46 5.92 6.52
C ARG A 35 -8.86 4.57 7.11
N GLU A 36 -10.08 4.13 6.79
CA GLU A 36 -10.67 2.92 7.35
C GLU A 36 -9.90 1.66 6.90
N ASP A 37 -9.44 1.64 5.64
CA ASP A 37 -8.62 0.55 5.10
C ASP A 37 -7.25 0.49 5.79
N VAL A 38 -6.65 1.64 6.12
CA VAL A 38 -5.36 1.72 6.85
C VAL A 38 -5.53 1.23 8.29
N GLU A 39 -6.58 1.65 8.98
CA GLU A 39 -6.89 1.19 10.34
C GLU A 39 -7.11 -0.32 10.38
N ALA A 40 -7.87 -0.87 9.42
CA ALA A 40 -8.07 -2.31 9.27
C ALA A 40 -6.76 -3.05 8.99
N LEU A 41 -5.90 -2.52 8.11
CA LEU A 41 -4.58 -3.09 7.81
C LEU A 41 -3.68 -3.15 9.06
N VAL A 42 -3.64 -2.08 9.85
CA VAL A 42 -2.87 -2.03 11.10
C VAL A 42 -3.42 -3.02 12.12
N GLY A 43 -4.75 -3.05 12.31
CA GLY A 43 -5.42 -3.97 13.22
C GLY A 43 -5.14 -5.43 12.86
N GLU A 44 -5.26 -5.77 11.58
CA GLU A 44 -5.02 -7.14 11.09
C GLU A 44 -3.54 -7.53 11.17
N THR A 45 -2.64 -6.57 10.92
CA THR A 45 -1.19 -6.79 11.12
C THR A 45 -0.90 -7.10 12.58
N ARG A 46 -1.44 -6.31 13.51
CA ARG A 46 -1.29 -6.56 14.95
C ARG A 46 -1.83 -7.91 15.37
N ARG A 47 -3.00 -8.29 14.86
CA ARG A 47 -3.66 -9.55 15.18
C ARG A 47 -2.88 -10.78 14.69
N ARG A 48 -2.29 -10.72 13.49
CA ARG A 48 -1.64 -11.88 12.84
C ARG A 48 -0.15 -11.97 13.10
N LEU A 49 0.52 -10.84 13.18
CA LEU A 49 1.98 -10.75 13.17
C LEU A 49 2.55 -10.09 14.43
N GLY A 50 1.70 -9.52 15.29
CA GLY A 50 2.13 -8.76 16.46
C GLY A 50 2.49 -7.30 16.12
N PRO A 51 3.28 -6.62 16.95
CA PRO A 51 3.64 -5.22 16.74
C PRO A 51 4.34 -4.99 15.39
N VAL A 52 4.20 -3.78 14.84
CA VAL A 52 4.88 -3.40 13.60
C VAL A 52 6.25 -2.82 13.96
N ASP A 53 7.31 -3.51 13.59
CA ASP A 53 8.68 -3.02 13.78
C ASP A 53 9.14 -2.08 12.65
N ILE A 54 8.72 -2.38 11.41
CA ILE A 54 9.16 -1.66 10.20
C ILE A 54 7.95 -1.44 9.29
N LEU A 55 7.77 -0.20 8.82
CA LEU A 55 6.77 0.19 7.83
C LEU A 55 7.48 0.71 6.57
N ILE A 56 7.12 0.17 5.41
CA ILE A 56 7.65 0.63 4.11
C ILE A 56 6.49 1.26 3.30
N CYS A 57 6.52 2.57 3.15
CA CYS A 57 5.49 3.34 2.43
C CYS A 57 5.73 3.32 0.91
N ASN A 58 5.59 2.14 0.29
CA ASN A 58 5.93 1.92 -1.12
C ASN A 58 4.83 2.31 -2.13
N THR A 59 3.57 2.48 -1.69
CA THR A 59 2.47 2.73 -2.63
C THR A 59 2.64 4.09 -3.30
N ALA A 60 2.63 4.10 -4.64
CA ALA A 60 2.68 5.33 -5.42
C ALA A 60 1.75 5.25 -6.64
N THR A 61 1.28 6.41 -7.09
CA THR A 61 0.55 6.58 -8.35
C THR A 61 1.14 7.76 -9.11
N ASN A 62 1.19 7.64 -10.43
CA ASN A 62 1.44 8.77 -11.31
C ASN A 62 0.51 8.69 -12.53
N PRO A 63 -0.64 9.38 -12.53
CA PRO A 63 -1.60 9.38 -13.63
C PRO A 63 -1.22 10.34 -14.77
N TYR A 64 -0.14 11.12 -14.66
CA TYR A 64 0.26 12.11 -15.67
C TYR A 64 1.77 12.10 -15.91
N TYR A 65 2.16 11.94 -17.18
CA TYR A 65 3.56 11.93 -17.60
C TYR A 65 3.76 13.03 -18.64
N GLY A 66 4.21 14.20 -18.19
CA GLY A 66 4.42 15.37 -19.02
C GLY A 66 4.89 16.60 -18.24
N PRO A 67 5.05 17.76 -18.89
CA PRO A 67 5.42 19.01 -18.22
C PRO A 67 4.38 19.38 -17.15
N MET A 68 4.82 19.93 -16.02
CA MET A 68 3.94 20.29 -14.90
C MET A 68 2.81 21.25 -15.31
N ALA A 69 3.05 22.13 -16.29
CA ALA A 69 2.04 23.07 -16.77
C ALA A 69 0.81 22.40 -17.43
N GLY A 70 0.89 21.11 -17.78
CA GLY A 70 -0.21 20.36 -18.41
C GLY A 70 -0.94 19.38 -17.49
N ILE A 71 -0.59 19.32 -16.20
CA ILE A 71 -1.31 18.46 -15.25
C ILE A 71 -2.66 19.09 -14.90
N SER A 72 -3.72 18.27 -14.83
CA SER A 72 -5.00 18.72 -14.27
C SER A 72 -4.97 18.71 -12.74
N ASP A 73 -5.83 19.53 -12.11
CA ASP A 73 -5.99 19.58 -10.66
C ASP A 73 -6.32 18.19 -10.07
N GLU A 74 -7.19 17.42 -10.75
CA GLU A 74 -7.56 16.07 -10.30
C GLU A 74 -6.36 15.10 -10.32
N GLN A 75 -5.54 15.15 -11.37
CA GLN A 75 -4.33 14.33 -11.47
C GLN A 75 -3.31 14.73 -10.40
N PHE A 76 -3.14 16.03 -10.18
CA PHE A 76 -2.27 16.57 -9.13
C PHE A 76 -2.73 16.14 -7.74
N GLU A 77 -4.01 16.34 -7.40
CA GLU A 77 -4.59 15.95 -6.12
C GLU A 77 -4.44 14.45 -5.87
N LYS A 78 -4.64 13.62 -6.91
CA LYS A 78 -4.47 12.17 -6.81
C LYS A 78 -3.04 11.77 -6.48
N ILE A 79 -2.04 12.42 -7.08
CA ILE A 79 -0.62 12.22 -6.75
C ILE A 79 -0.38 12.58 -5.29
N GLN A 80 -0.79 13.78 -4.86
CA GLN A 80 -0.56 14.25 -3.49
C GLN A 80 -1.23 13.36 -2.45
N ARG A 81 -2.47 12.92 -2.72
CA ARG A 81 -3.23 12.05 -1.82
C ARG A 81 -2.60 10.69 -1.60
N THR A 82 -2.10 10.06 -2.67
CA THR A 82 -1.54 8.70 -2.58
C THR A 82 -0.05 8.66 -2.26
N ASN A 83 0.72 9.65 -2.69
CA ASN A 83 2.17 9.58 -2.55
C ASN A 83 2.69 10.36 -1.33
N VAL A 84 1.90 11.30 -0.79
CA VAL A 84 2.31 12.16 0.33
C VAL A 84 1.35 11.99 1.51
N MET A 85 0.06 12.27 1.33
CA MET A 85 -0.88 12.34 2.45
C MET A 85 -1.17 10.99 3.11
N SER A 86 -1.08 9.87 2.39
CA SER A 86 -1.32 8.54 2.97
C SER A 86 -0.16 8.00 3.81
N THR A 87 0.92 8.77 3.97
CA THR A 87 2.13 8.37 4.70
C THR A 87 2.35 9.19 5.98
N ASN A 88 1.48 10.17 6.25
CA ASN A 88 1.50 11.02 7.44
C ASN A 88 0.27 10.74 8.31
#